data_AF-A0A3B0Z1E0-F1
#
_entry.id   AF-A0A3B0Z1E0-F1
#
_cell.length_a   1.000
_cell.length_b   1.000
_cell.length_c   1.000
_cell.angle_alpha   90.00
_cell.angle_beta   90.00
_cell.angle_gamma   90.00
#
_symmetry.space_group_name_H-M   'P 1'
#
loop_
_entity.id
_entity.type
_entity.pdbx_description
1 polymer ?
#
loop_
_entity_poly.entity_id
_entity_poly.type
_entity_poly.pdbx_seq_one_letter_code
_entity_poly.pdbx_strand_id
1 'polypeptide(L)'
;MNGSAILIILWILVLWLPSCQSVQRNIDVISMERKIDTESPDYEICSSFTLTKKTVVDYFSVAKEVSGDEFHHESIILPCKYQGSMKIDDTQFQWEIFAGGSGYLYNKSTEKRYLCKETCCDILKGLC
;
A
#
# COMPACT_ATOMS: atom_id res chain seq x y z
N MET A 1 55.88 38.89 -9.30
CA MET A 1 55.64 38.98 -7.84
C MET A 1 54.62 40.09 -7.62
N ASN A 2 53.41 39.93 -7.09
CA ASN A 2 52.63 38.88 -6.44
C ASN A 2 51.15 39.28 -6.75
N GLY A 3 50.20 38.41 -7.09
CA GLY A 3 49.86 37.19 -6.38
C GLY A 3 48.83 37.51 -5.28
N SER A 4 47.56 37.66 -5.66
CA SER A 4 46.37 37.57 -4.79
C SER A 4 45.13 37.57 -5.71
N ALA A 5 44.94 36.50 -6.50
CA ALA A 5 44.05 35.39 -6.13
C ALA A 5 42.66 35.94 -5.77
N ILE A 6 41.81 36.23 -6.74
CA ILE A 6 40.87 35.23 -7.32
C ILE A 6 40.43 34.25 -6.22
N LEU A 7 39.60 34.70 -5.28
CA LEU A 7 39.05 33.83 -4.24
C LEU A 7 37.72 34.39 -3.69
N ILE A 8 36.85 34.86 -4.57
CA ILE A 8 35.44 35.19 -4.24
C ILE A 8 34.52 34.69 -5.36
N ILE A 9 34.72 33.46 -5.83
CA ILE A 9 33.79 32.79 -6.77
C ILE A 9 33.75 31.30 -6.41
N LEU A 10 33.28 30.95 -5.21
CA LEU A 10 33.15 29.52 -4.85
C LEU A 10 32.22 29.25 -3.67
N TRP A 11 31.15 30.02 -3.47
CA TRP A 11 30.21 29.80 -2.35
C TRP A 11 28.73 30.01 -2.71
N ILE A 12 28.34 29.74 -3.97
CA ILE A 12 26.90 29.66 -4.35
C ILE A 12 26.70 28.43 -5.25
N LEU A 13 26.98 27.25 -4.70
CA LEU A 13 26.53 25.96 -5.22
C LEU A 13 26.00 25.12 -4.04
N VAL A 14 25.25 25.79 -3.16
CA VAL A 14 24.55 25.13 -2.06
C VAL A 14 23.22 24.63 -2.61
N LEU A 15 23.23 23.36 -2.98
CA LEU A 15 22.18 22.39 -2.65
C LEU A 15 20.75 22.83 -3.00
N TRP A 16 20.40 22.72 -4.28
CA TRP A 16 19.02 22.43 -4.66
C TRP A 16 18.86 20.91 -4.58
N LEU A 17 18.72 20.38 -3.37
CA LEU A 17 18.12 19.07 -3.20
C LEU A 17 16.68 19.23 -3.70
N PRO A 18 16.25 18.54 -4.78
CA PRO A 18 14.84 18.51 -5.10
C PRO A 18 14.17 17.86 -3.88
N SER A 19 13.38 18.66 -3.15
CA SER A 19 12.60 18.17 -2.03
C SER A 19 11.83 16.96 -2.55
N CYS A 20 12.13 15.78 -2.03
CA CYS A 20 11.39 14.57 -2.35
C CYS A 20 10.01 14.75 -1.69
N GLN A 21 9.10 15.43 -2.39
CA GLN A 21 7.71 15.47 -1.97
C GLN A 21 7.21 14.05 -2.09
N SER A 22 6.87 13.43 -0.95
CA SER A 22 6.11 12.20 -0.95
C SER A 22 4.87 12.47 -1.79
N VAL A 23 4.72 11.76 -2.92
CA VAL A 23 3.54 11.88 -3.77
C VAL A 23 2.35 11.40 -2.93
N GLN A 24 1.64 12.35 -2.32
CA GLN A 24 0.47 12.08 -1.51
C GLN A 24 -0.67 11.74 -2.46
N ARG A 25 -0.87 10.45 -2.68
CA ARG A 25 -1.98 9.95 -3.52
C ARG A 25 -3.30 10.16 -2.79
N ASN A 26 -4.29 10.67 -3.50
CA ASN A 26 -5.64 10.81 -2.96
C ASN A 26 -6.37 9.49 -3.12
N ILE A 27 -6.64 8.81 -2.00
CA ILE A 27 -7.31 7.52 -2.00
C ILE A 27 -8.73 7.68 -1.46
N ASP A 28 -9.73 7.34 -2.27
CA ASP A 28 -11.15 7.36 -1.90
C ASP A 28 -11.77 5.97 -2.06
N VAL A 29 -12.32 5.42 -0.98
CA VAL A 29 -12.97 4.10 -0.97
C VAL A 29 -14.44 4.28 -1.29
N ILE A 30 -14.80 3.95 -2.53
CA ILE A 30 -16.15 4.12 -3.09
C ILE A 30 -17.10 3.07 -2.48
N SER A 31 -16.76 1.79 -2.65
CA SER A 31 -17.56 0.67 -2.16
C SER A 31 -16.71 -0.31 -1.37
N MET A 32 -17.36 -1.04 -0.46
CA MET A 32 -16.72 -2.05 0.37
C MET A 32 -17.75 -3.10 0.77
N GLU A 33 -17.36 -4.36 0.64
CA GLU A 33 -18.13 -5.55 0.96
C GLU A 33 -17.22 -6.54 1.68
N ARG A 34 -17.75 -7.19 2.73
CA ARG A 34 -17.10 -8.33 3.36
C ARG A 34 -17.55 -9.61 2.64
N LYS A 35 -16.60 -10.45 2.27
CA LYS A 35 -16.85 -11.77 1.69
C LYS A 35 -16.15 -12.85 2.50
N ILE A 36 -16.90 -13.87 2.90
CA ILE A 36 -16.40 -15.06 3.57
C ILE A 36 -16.76 -16.26 2.70
N ASP A 37 -15.77 -17.10 2.44
CA ASP A 37 -15.95 -18.40 1.82
C ASP A 37 -16.31 -19.42 2.90
N THR A 38 -17.61 -19.66 3.06
CA THR A 38 -18.16 -20.58 4.06
C THR A 38 -17.97 -22.05 3.71
N GLU A 39 -17.47 -22.37 2.51
CA GLU A 39 -17.15 -23.75 2.12
C GLU A 39 -15.78 -24.18 2.66
N SER A 40 -14.93 -23.21 3.04
CA SER A 40 -13.64 -23.47 3.68
C SER A 40 -13.81 -24.01 5.10
N PRO A 41 -13.14 -25.09 5.50
CA PRO A 41 -13.24 -25.65 6.85
C PRO A 41 -12.78 -24.68 7.96
N ASP A 42 -11.98 -23.68 7.59
CA ASP A 42 -11.38 -22.73 8.52
C ASP A 42 -12.12 -21.37 8.56
N TYR A 43 -13.32 -21.26 7.98
CA TYR A 43 -14.03 -19.97 7.87
C TYR A 43 -14.30 -19.30 9.25
N GLU A 44 -14.34 -20.08 10.32
CA GLU A 44 -14.59 -19.55 11.68
C GLU A 44 -13.47 -18.60 12.17
N ILE A 45 -12.23 -18.78 11.67
CA ILE A 45 -11.10 -17.88 11.96
C ILE A 45 -11.39 -16.44 11.50
N CYS A 46 -12.32 -16.29 10.54
CA CYS A 46 -12.68 -15.02 9.95
C CYS A 46 -13.71 -14.23 10.74
N SER A 47 -14.31 -14.79 11.79
CA SER A 47 -15.42 -14.19 12.54
C SER A 47 -15.10 -12.78 13.05
N SER A 48 -13.89 -12.56 13.56
CA SER A 48 -13.41 -11.27 14.09
C SER A 48 -12.83 -10.31 13.04
N PHE A 49 -12.55 -10.78 11.83
CA PHE A 49 -11.91 -9.97 10.79
C PHE A 49 -12.83 -8.85 10.30
N THR A 50 -12.44 -7.60 10.57
CA THR A 50 -13.20 -6.40 10.23
C THR A 50 -12.28 -5.32 9.69
N LEU A 51 -12.69 -4.67 8.60
CA LEU A 51 -12.00 -3.51 8.04
C LEU A 51 -12.94 -2.31 7.97
N THR A 52 -12.36 -1.13 8.16
CA THR A 52 -13.03 0.15 7.90
C THR A 52 -12.50 0.75 6.62
N LYS A 53 -13.24 1.67 5.99
CA LYS A 53 -12.73 2.42 4.83
C LYS A 53 -11.40 3.13 5.13
N LYS A 54 -11.23 3.65 6.36
CA LYS A 54 -9.96 4.24 6.79
C LYS A 54 -8.83 3.22 6.80
N THR A 55 -9.05 2.03 7.35
CA THR A 55 -8.06 0.94 7.37
C THR A 55 -7.66 0.53 5.96
N VAL A 56 -8.61 0.52 5.00
CA VAL A 56 -8.32 0.25 3.58
C VAL A 56 -7.43 1.33 2.97
N VAL A 57 -7.70 2.61 3.24
CA VAL A 57 -6.83 3.73 2.80
C VAL A 57 -5.44 3.60 3.41
N ASP A 58 -5.36 3.35 4.71
CA ASP A 58 -4.09 3.21 5.42
C ASP A 58 -3.31 2.00 4.86
N TYR A 59 -3.97 0.87 4.59
CA TYR A 59 -3.36 -0.31 3.95
C TYR A 59 -2.69 0.03 2.62
N PHE A 60 -3.41 0.63 1.68
CA PHE A 60 -2.83 0.96 0.37
C PHE A 60 -1.80 2.11 0.41
N SER A 61 -1.65 2.75 1.57
CA SER A 61 -0.62 3.76 1.82
C SER A 61 0.68 3.16 2.38
N VAL A 62 0.61 2.04 3.11
CA VAL A 62 1.78 1.49 3.83
C VAL A 62 2.13 0.04 3.48
N ALA A 63 1.23 -0.72 2.85
CA ALA A 63 1.50 -2.07 2.40
C ALA A 63 2.51 -2.07 1.25
N LYS A 64 3.37 -3.08 1.21
CA LYS A 64 4.43 -3.20 0.19
C LYS A 64 3.85 -3.77 -1.09
N GLU A 65 4.02 -3.08 -2.21
CA GLU A 65 3.79 -3.65 -3.54
C GLU A 65 4.90 -4.67 -3.85
N VAL A 66 4.53 -5.88 -4.26
CA VAL A 66 5.45 -7.01 -4.47
C VAL A 66 5.28 -7.65 -5.84
N SER A 67 6.28 -8.44 -6.26
CA SER A 67 6.21 -9.22 -7.50
C SER A 67 5.20 -10.37 -7.38
N GLY A 68 4.83 -10.97 -8.51
CA GLY A 68 4.00 -12.18 -8.52
C GLY A 68 4.65 -13.34 -7.78
N ASP A 69 5.96 -13.54 -7.96
CA ASP A 69 6.71 -14.63 -7.33
C ASP A 69 6.82 -14.45 -5.81
N GLU A 70 7.10 -13.23 -5.35
CA GLU A 70 7.14 -12.89 -3.93
C GLU A 70 5.75 -13.07 -3.31
N PHE A 71 4.71 -12.57 -3.97
CA PHE A 71 3.34 -12.77 -3.49
C PHE A 71 2.96 -14.25 -3.42
N HIS A 72 3.31 -15.05 -4.43
CA HIS A 72 3.03 -16.49 -4.43
C HIS A 72 3.69 -17.22 -3.25
N HIS A 73 4.93 -16.86 -2.91
CA HIS A 73 5.65 -17.48 -1.80
C HIS A 73 5.16 -17.01 -0.42
N GLU A 74 4.75 -15.75 -0.31
CA GLU A 74 4.64 -15.09 0.99
C GLU A 74 3.22 -14.69 1.38
N SER A 75 2.27 -14.76 0.45
CA SER A 75 0.89 -14.39 0.73
C SER A 75 0.22 -15.39 1.68
N ILE A 76 -0.56 -14.83 2.60
CA ILE A 76 -1.54 -15.57 3.40
C ILE A 76 -2.91 -15.24 2.83
N ILE A 77 -3.58 -16.24 2.25
CA ILE A 77 -4.92 -16.11 1.64
C ILE A 77 -5.91 -16.89 2.51
N LEU A 78 -6.51 -16.21 3.48
CA LEU A 78 -7.56 -16.76 4.32
C LEU A 78 -8.92 -16.73 3.61
N PRO A 79 -9.91 -17.56 4.03
CA PRO A 79 -11.23 -17.61 3.41
C PRO A 79 -12.11 -16.39 3.67
N CYS A 80 -11.53 -15.26 4.08
CA CYS A 80 -12.23 -14.01 4.25
C CYS A 80 -11.44 -12.84 3.71
N LYS A 81 -12.16 -11.96 3.03
CA LYS A 81 -11.64 -10.72 2.49
C LYS A 81 -12.66 -9.61 2.61
N TYR A 82 -12.17 -8.38 2.55
CA TYR A 82 -12.97 -7.28 2.05
C TYR A 82 -12.61 -7.02 0.60
N GLN A 83 -13.60 -6.63 -0.18
CA GLN A 83 -13.44 -6.25 -1.56
C GLN A 83 -14.27 -5.02 -1.87
N GLY A 84 -13.93 -4.31 -2.93
CA GLY A 84 -14.72 -3.19 -3.38
C GLY A 84 -14.04 -2.39 -4.47
N SER A 85 -14.50 -1.14 -4.62
CA SER A 85 -13.95 -0.19 -5.57
C SER A 85 -13.39 1.02 -4.86
N MET A 86 -12.37 1.61 -5.45
CA MET A 86 -11.74 2.82 -4.96
C MET A 86 -11.28 3.70 -6.11
N LYS A 87 -11.07 4.97 -5.83
CA LYS A 87 -10.40 5.92 -6.70
C LYS A 87 -9.04 6.23 -6.09
N ILE A 88 -7.99 6.12 -6.89
CA ILE A 88 -6.67 6.65 -6.53
C ILE A 88 -6.39 7.76 -7.53
N ASP A 89 -6.36 8.98 -7.03
CA ASP A 89 -6.36 10.22 -7.80
C ASP A 89 -7.56 10.26 -8.76
N ASP A 90 -7.33 10.08 -10.06
CA ASP A 90 -8.39 10.03 -11.09
C ASP A 90 -8.62 8.64 -11.70
N THR A 91 -7.94 7.62 -11.16
CA THR A 91 -8.05 6.26 -11.68
C THR A 91 -8.90 5.38 -10.77
N GLN A 92 -9.88 4.71 -11.35
CA GLN A 92 -10.71 3.74 -10.63
C GLN A 92 -10.07 2.35 -10.63
N PHE A 93 -10.11 1.72 -9.45
CA PHE A 93 -9.63 0.37 -9.23
C PHE A 93 -10.69 -0.46 -8.50
N GLN A 94 -10.63 -1.76 -8.71
CA GLN A 94 -11.14 -2.76 -7.79
C GLN A 94 -10.01 -3.16 -6.85
N TRP A 95 -10.37 -3.58 -5.65
CA TRP A 95 -9.41 -3.98 -4.63
C TRP A 95 -9.93 -5.14 -3.80
N GLU A 96 -8.99 -5.90 -3.25
CA GLU A 96 -9.24 -6.98 -2.30
C GLU A 96 -8.19 -6.94 -1.19
N ILE A 97 -8.61 -7.15 0.06
CA ILE A 97 -7.72 -7.32 1.21
C ILE A 97 -8.20 -8.54 1.99
N PHE A 98 -7.36 -9.55 2.05
CA PHE A 98 -7.59 -10.78 2.78
C PHE A 98 -7.20 -10.61 4.25
N ALA A 99 -7.87 -11.34 5.14
CA ALA A 99 -7.32 -11.56 6.47
C ALA A 99 -5.93 -12.22 6.34
N GLY A 100 -4.95 -11.75 7.11
CA GLY A 100 -3.54 -12.12 6.93
C GLY A 100 -2.74 -11.14 6.06
N GLY A 101 -3.36 -10.05 5.60
CA GLY A 101 -2.64 -8.88 5.09
C GLY A 101 -2.20 -8.94 3.64
N SER A 102 -2.63 -9.96 2.88
CA SER A 102 -2.46 -10.00 1.43
C SER A 102 -3.54 -9.18 0.74
N GLY A 103 -3.20 -8.52 -0.36
CA GLY A 103 -4.19 -7.75 -1.11
C GLY A 103 -3.87 -7.54 -2.57
N TYR A 104 -4.91 -7.19 -3.32
CA TYR A 104 -4.86 -6.91 -4.73
C TYR A 104 -5.43 -5.52 -5.01
N LEU A 105 -4.89 -4.87 -6.02
CA LEU A 105 -5.44 -3.65 -6.59
C LEU A 105 -5.39 -3.78 -8.11
N TYR A 106 -6.54 -3.71 -8.77
CA TYR A 106 -6.60 -4.02 -10.18
C TYR A 106 -7.64 -3.20 -10.94
N ASN A 107 -7.40 -3.06 -12.23
CA ASN A 107 -8.35 -2.56 -13.23
C ASN A 107 -8.08 -3.30 -14.56
N LYS A 108 -8.60 -2.79 -15.67
CA LYS A 108 -8.42 -3.43 -16.99
C LYS A 108 -6.97 -3.51 -17.49
N SER A 109 -6.08 -2.66 -16.96
CA SER A 109 -4.71 -2.48 -17.49
C SER A 109 -3.64 -2.73 -16.44
N THR A 110 -4.02 -2.94 -15.18
CA THR A 110 -3.10 -3.01 -14.05
C THR A 110 -3.59 -4.06 -13.08
N GLU A 111 -2.68 -4.89 -12.61
CA GLU A 111 -2.88 -5.80 -11.49
C GLU A 111 -1.66 -5.69 -10.59
N LYS A 112 -1.88 -5.18 -9.38
CA LYS A 112 -0.85 -4.98 -8.36
C LYS A 112 -1.15 -5.88 -7.17
N ARG A 113 -0.09 -6.37 -6.54
CA ARG A 113 -0.13 -7.30 -5.42
C ARG A 113 0.57 -6.65 -4.24
N TYR A 114 -0.04 -6.76 -3.07
CA TYR A 114 0.41 -6.10 -1.85
C TYR A 114 0.53 -7.10 -0.71
N LEU A 115 1.57 -6.94 0.11
CA LEU A 115 1.75 -7.64 1.37
C LEU A 115 1.88 -6.63 2.50
N CYS A 116 1.06 -6.77 3.54
CA CYS A 116 1.23 -6.06 4.80
C CYS A 116 2.23 -6.81 5.67
N LYS A 117 3.42 -6.22 5.85
CA LYS A 117 4.50 -6.78 6.67
C LYS A 117 5.12 -5.70 7.54
N GLU A 118 5.80 -6.14 8.60
CA GLU A 118 6.61 -5.27 9.47
C GLU A 118 5.81 -4.03 9.91
N THR A 119 6.26 -2.85 9.51
CA THR A 119 5.64 -1.55 9.81
C THR A 119 4.15 -1.50 9.48
N CYS A 120 3.71 -2.16 8.40
CA CYS A 120 2.29 -2.23 8.06
C CYS A 120 1.48 -2.96 9.14
N CYS A 121 1.99 -4.09 9.65
CA CYS A 121 1.37 -4.84 10.75
C CYS A 121 1.44 -4.10 12.09
N ASP A 122 2.42 -3.21 12.25
CA ASP A 122 2.48 -2.33 13.42
C ASP A 122 1.42 -1.24 13.41
N ILE A 123 1.12 -0.69 12.24
CA ILE A 123 0.09 0.33 12.05
C ILE A 123 -1.32 -0.30 12.05
N LEU A 124 -1.47 -1.45 11.40
CA LEU A 124 -2.75 -2.11 11.15
C LEU A 124 -2.90 -3.38 11.99
N LYS A 125 -2.99 -3.21 13.31
CA LYS A 125 -3.16 -4.32 14.25
C LYS A 125 -4.39 -5.16 13.90
N GLY A 126 -4.23 -6.48 13.79
CA GLY A 126 -5.29 -7.43 13.47
C GLY A 126 -5.53 -7.66 11.97
N LEU A 127 -4.74 -7.02 11.11
CA LEU A 127 -4.68 -7.37 9.68
C LEU A 127 -3.60 -8.44 9.40
N CYS A 128 -2.53 -8.37 10.18
CA CYS A 128 -1.60 -9.43 10.51
C CYS A 128 -1.85 -9.83 11.98
#